data_AF-A0A538M3D7-F1
#
_entry.id   AF-A0A538M3D7-F1
#
_cell.length_a   1.000
_cell.length_b   1.000
_cell.length_c   1.000
_cell.angle_alpha   90.00
_cell.angle_beta   90.00
_cell.angle_gamma   90.00
#
_symmetry.space_group_name_H-M   'P 1'
#
loop_
_entity.id
_entity.type
_entity.pdbx_description
1 polymer ?
#
loop_
_entity_poly.entity_id
_entity_poly.type
_entity_poly.pdbx_seq_one_letter_code
_entity_poly.pdbx_strand_id
1 'polypeptide(L)'
;MLRLFPEQEANERAFRALARFLDVLDDLAPRGPDERIVDPLVLSFQLKLLWLSGYLPHLTSCAECGASSGLAGYSPKAGGAVCAACAAGGVLPLSHEGLLGIEGLLQRPLAEAGDAGLSERAAREALGVITASYEFHGGFRLRTLALSA
;
A
#
# COMPACT_ATOMS: atom_id res chain seq x y z
N MET A 1 -2.88 -13.39 -16.97
CA MET A 1 -2.64 -12.86 -15.61
C MET A 1 -2.30 -11.39 -15.78
N LEU A 2 -3.15 -10.48 -15.31
CA LEU A 2 -2.91 -9.04 -15.46
C LEU A 2 -1.83 -8.61 -14.47
N ARG A 3 -0.56 -8.57 -14.88
CA ARG A 3 0.45 -7.94 -14.03
C ARG A 3 0.25 -6.43 -14.12
N LEU A 4 0.33 -5.74 -12.98
CA LEU A 4 0.24 -4.27 -12.95
C LEU A 4 1.32 -3.60 -13.82
N PHE A 5 2.43 -4.31 -14.03
CA PHE A 5 3.49 -3.98 -14.96
C PHE A 5 3.63 -5.14 -15.96
N PRO A 6 3.21 -4.97 -17.23
CA PRO A 6 3.28 -6.02 -18.23
C PRO A 6 4.72 -6.32 -18.64
N GLU A 7 4.95 -7.55 -19.12
CA GLU A 7 6.26 -7.96 -19.62
C GLU A 7 6.57 -7.29 -20.96
N GLN A 8 7.86 -7.10 -21.24
CA GLN A 8 8.37 -6.53 -22.51
C GLN A 8 7.93 -5.08 -22.81
N GLU A 9 7.36 -4.39 -21.82
CA GLU A 9 7.03 -2.96 -21.90
C GLU A 9 7.95 -2.16 -20.98
N ALA A 10 8.61 -1.14 -21.52
CA ALA A 10 9.50 -0.29 -20.74
C ALA A 10 8.70 0.63 -19.81
N ASN A 11 9.00 0.57 -18.51
CA ASN A 11 8.48 1.52 -17.53
C ASN A 11 9.63 2.12 -16.71
N GLU A 12 10.20 3.21 -17.24
CA GLU A 12 11.34 3.88 -16.60
C GLU A 12 11.03 4.36 -15.18
N ARG A 13 9.79 4.78 -14.92
CA ARG A 13 9.39 5.28 -13.59
C ARG A 13 9.40 4.15 -12.56
N ALA A 14 8.85 3.00 -12.91
CA ALA A 14 8.85 1.81 -12.05
C ALA A 14 10.28 1.28 -11.84
N PHE A 15 11.10 1.25 -12.89
CA PHE A 15 12.49 0.84 -12.79
C PHE A 15 13.29 1.76 -11.85
N ARG A 16 13.17 3.08 -12.00
CA ARG A 16 13.82 4.04 -11.08
C ARG A 16 13.33 3.89 -9.64
N ALA A 17 12.04 3.62 -9.43
CA ALA A 17 11.51 3.35 -8.09
C ALA A 17 12.11 2.08 -7.48
N LEU A 18 12.28 1.01 -8.26
CA LEU A 18 12.93 -0.23 -7.83
C LEU A 18 14.40 0.00 -7.49
N ALA A 19 15.16 0.66 -8.36
CA ALA A 19 16.57 0.99 -8.10
C ALA A 19 16.70 1.78 -6.80
N ARG A 20 15.87 2.82 -6.61
CA ARG A 20 15.88 3.62 -5.37
C ARG A 20 15.49 2.81 -4.15
N PHE A 21 14.55 1.87 -4.26
CA PHE A 21 14.20 0.97 -3.16
C PHE A 21 15.38 0.08 -2.76
N LEU A 22 16.10 -0.48 -3.74
CA LEU A 22 17.29 -1.31 -3.49
C LEU A 22 18.43 -0.50 -2.89
N ASP A 23 18.71 0.71 -3.39
CA ASP A 23 19.73 1.59 -2.81
C ASP A 23 19.45 1.87 -1.32
N VAL A 24 18.19 2.19 -0.99
CA VAL A 24 17.80 2.43 0.41
C VAL A 24 17.91 1.15 1.24
N LEU A 25 17.59 -0.01 0.68
CA LEU A 25 17.69 -1.29 1.38
C LEU A 25 19.14 -1.66 1.70
N ASP A 26 20.08 -1.40 0.78
CA ASP A 26 21.52 -1.65 0.97
C ASP A 26 22.13 -0.77 2.08
N ASP A 27 21.58 0.42 2.30
CA ASP A 27 21.99 1.33 3.38
C ASP A 27 21.42 0.94 4.76
N LEU A 28 20.42 0.05 4.82
CA LEU A 28 19.82 -0.37 6.08
C LEU A 28 20.65 -1.43 6.79
N ALA A 29 20.83 -1.27 8.10
CA ALA A 29 21.41 -2.31 8.93
C ALA A 29 20.53 -3.58 8.88
N PRO A 30 21.14 -4.79 8.81
CA PRO A 30 20.40 -6.03 8.88
C PRO A 30 19.53 -6.07 10.15
N ARG A 31 18.26 -6.42 9.96
CA ARG A 31 17.30 -6.51 11.06
C ARG A 31 17.34 -7.87 11.73
N GLY A 32 17.07 -7.87 13.03
CA GLY A 32 16.93 -9.10 13.81
C GLY A 32 15.65 -9.87 13.46
N PRO A 33 15.57 -11.18 13.77
CA PRO A 33 14.40 -12.00 13.48
C PRO A 33 13.09 -11.55 14.16
N ASP A 34 13.18 -10.77 15.25
CA ASP A 34 12.02 -10.23 15.98
C ASP A 34 11.61 -8.80 15.56
N GLU A 35 12.27 -8.23 14.55
CA GLU A 35 12.07 -6.84 14.17
C GLU A 35 10.92 -6.68 13.16
N ARG A 36 9.82 -6.05 13.59
CA ARG A 36 8.60 -5.64 12.84
C ARG A 36 8.20 -6.55 11.67
N ILE A 37 7.10 -7.28 11.84
CA ILE A 37 6.49 -8.16 10.81
C ILE A 37 6.23 -7.43 9.47
N VAL A 38 5.99 -6.11 9.50
CA VAL A 38 5.70 -5.31 8.29
C VAL A 38 6.58 -4.05 8.26
N ASP A 39 7.46 -3.98 7.25
CA ASP A 39 8.42 -2.89 7.05
C ASP A 39 7.80 -1.67 6.34
N PRO A 40 7.86 -0.45 6.93
CA PRO A 40 7.41 0.78 6.27
C PRO A 40 8.04 1.05 4.91
N LEU A 41 9.32 0.71 4.70
CA LEU A 41 10.00 0.88 3.41
C LEU A 41 9.34 0.02 2.33
N VAL A 42 9.04 -1.24 2.66
CA VAL A 42 8.34 -2.17 1.75
C VAL A 42 6.94 -1.68 1.46
N LEU A 43 6.18 -1.25 2.49
CA LEU A 43 4.85 -0.69 2.30
C LEU A 43 4.87 0.56 1.39
N SER A 44 5.80 1.48 1.65
CA SER A 44 5.98 2.69 0.86
C SER A 44 6.28 2.37 -0.61
N PHE A 45 7.16 1.40 -0.86
CA PHE A 45 7.50 0.96 -2.20
C PHE A 45 6.29 0.34 -2.92
N GLN A 46 5.56 -0.57 -2.28
CA GLN A 46 4.37 -1.19 -2.90
C GLN A 46 3.26 -0.17 -3.19
N LEU A 47 3.02 0.79 -2.29
CA LEU A 47 2.06 1.88 -2.53
C LEU A 47 2.48 2.76 -3.72
N LYS A 48 3.77 3.06 -3.85
CA LYS A 48 4.31 3.81 -4.99
C LYS A 48 4.22 3.00 -6.29
N LEU A 49 4.36 1.68 -6.26
CA LEU A 49 4.11 0.83 -7.43
C LEU A 49 2.62 0.83 -7.85
N LEU A 50 1.70 0.78 -6.89
CA LEU A 50 0.27 0.97 -7.18
C LEU A 50 0.01 2.34 -7.83
N TRP A 51 0.62 3.41 -7.30
CA TRP A 51 0.54 4.74 -7.91
C TRP A 51 1.07 4.76 -9.35
N LEU A 52 2.27 4.22 -9.59
CA LEU A 52 2.91 4.21 -10.91
C LEU A 52 2.18 3.35 -11.93
N SER A 53 1.39 2.37 -11.49
CA SER A 53 0.52 1.55 -12.34
C SER A 53 -0.88 2.14 -12.53
N GLY A 54 -1.17 3.32 -11.98
CA GLY A 54 -2.45 4.03 -12.14
C GLY A 54 -3.54 3.63 -11.13
N TYR A 55 -3.19 2.87 -10.09
CA TYR A 55 -4.11 2.36 -9.06
C TYR A 55 -3.84 2.99 -7.68
N LEU A 56 -3.54 4.30 -7.64
CA LEU A 56 -3.36 5.02 -6.39
C LEU A 56 -4.66 4.98 -5.55
N PRO A 57 -4.63 4.48 -4.31
CA PRO A 57 -5.81 4.48 -3.44
C PRO A 57 -6.30 5.90 -3.14
N HIS A 58 -7.61 6.15 -3.31
CA HIS A 58 -8.23 7.40 -2.90
C HIS A 58 -8.61 7.36 -1.41
N LEU A 59 -8.00 8.17 -0.56
CA LEU A 59 -8.11 8.01 0.91
C LEU A 59 -8.65 9.23 1.66
N THR A 60 -8.75 10.39 1.01
CA THR A 60 -9.12 11.65 1.66
C THR A 60 -10.64 11.89 1.72
N SER A 61 -11.43 11.10 0.97
CA SER A 61 -12.89 11.12 1.01
C SER A 61 -13.47 9.79 0.53
N CYS A 62 -14.77 9.60 0.72
CA CYS A 62 -15.46 8.39 0.28
C CYS A 62 -15.41 8.31 -1.24
N ALA A 63 -14.85 7.23 -1.78
CA ALA A 63 -14.74 7.00 -3.22
C ALA A 63 -16.09 6.85 -3.93
N GLU A 64 -17.16 6.52 -3.20
CA GLU A 64 -18.51 6.34 -3.75
C GLU A 64 -19.34 7.64 -3.75
N CYS A 65 -19.32 8.40 -2.64
CA CYS A 65 -20.22 9.55 -2.44
C CYS A 65 -19.50 10.89 -2.18
N GLY A 66 -18.17 10.89 -2.03
CA GLY A 66 -17.38 12.10 -1.80
C GLY A 66 -17.37 12.63 -0.36
N ALA A 67 -18.06 12.00 0.59
CA ALA A 67 -18.05 12.42 2.00
C ALA A 67 -16.63 12.39 2.58
N SER A 68 -16.17 13.49 3.17
CA SER A 68 -14.83 13.63 3.76
C SER A 68 -14.70 13.10 5.19
N SER A 69 -15.82 12.71 5.81
CA SER A 69 -15.86 12.21 7.19
C SER A 69 -16.53 10.85 7.27
N GLY A 70 -16.32 10.16 8.40
CA GLY A 70 -16.92 8.85 8.66
C GLY A 70 -16.39 7.73 7.77
N LEU A 71 -15.18 7.88 7.20
CA LEU A 71 -14.46 6.82 6.50
C LEU A 71 -14.23 5.65 7.46
N ALA A 72 -14.66 4.45 7.04
CA ALA A 72 -14.74 3.28 7.91
C ALA A 72 -14.03 2.05 7.32
N GLY A 73 -13.72 2.06 6.03
CA GLY A 73 -13.05 0.96 5.37
C GLY A 73 -12.49 1.33 4.01
N TYR A 74 -11.87 0.37 3.35
CA TYR A 74 -11.33 0.46 2.00
C TYR A 74 -12.02 -0.54 1.08
N SER A 75 -12.43 -0.08 -0.09
CA SER A 75 -13.02 -0.89 -1.15
C SER A 75 -12.08 -0.92 -2.36
N PRO A 76 -11.43 -2.04 -2.68
CA PRO A 76 -10.64 -2.17 -3.91
C PRO A 76 -11.50 -1.92 -5.15
N LYS A 77 -12.77 -2.31 -5.10
CA LYS A 77 -13.73 -2.09 -6.19
C LYS A 77 -14.02 -0.60 -6.43
N ALA A 78 -14.15 0.18 -5.35
CA ALA A 78 -14.31 1.64 -5.45
C ALA A 78 -12.98 2.37 -5.66
N GLY A 79 -11.84 1.67 -5.53
CA GLY A 79 -10.50 2.24 -5.63
C GLY A 79 -10.08 3.10 -4.44
N GLY A 80 -10.78 3.04 -3.30
CA GLY A 80 -10.56 4.00 -2.22
C GLY A 80 -11.25 3.70 -0.90
N ALA A 81 -11.05 4.61 0.05
CA ALA A 81 -11.75 4.64 1.32
C ALA A 81 -13.25 4.86 1.09
N VAL A 82 -14.08 4.27 1.94
CA VAL A 82 -15.53 4.41 1.90
C VAL A 82 -16.07 4.73 3.28
N CYS A 83 -17.11 5.58 3.33
CA CYS A 83 -17.78 5.91 4.59
C CYS A 83 -18.66 4.76 5.07
N ALA A 84 -19.04 4.78 6.36
CA ALA A 84 -19.88 3.74 6.95
C ALA A 84 -21.22 3.52 6.21
N ALA A 85 -21.78 4.56 5.59
CA ALA A 85 -23.02 4.45 4.81
C ALA A 85 -22.83 3.79 3.44
N CYS A 86 -21.66 3.96 2.81
CA CYS A 86 -21.31 3.36 1.52
C CYS A 86 -20.58 2.01 1.67
N ALA A 87 -20.17 1.66 2.88
CA ALA A 87 -19.52 0.40 3.20
C ALA A 87 -20.50 -0.77 3.00
N ALA A 88 -20.46 -1.40 1.83
CA ALA A 88 -21.13 -2.66 1.54
C ALA A 88 -20.26 -3.86 1.96
N GLY A 89 -20.75 -5.08 1.76
CA GLY A 89 -19.95 -6.29 2.01
C GLY A 89 -18.66 -6.33 1.18
N GLY A 90 -17.57 -6.83 1.77
CA GLY A 90 -16.26 -6.96 1.10
C GLY A 90 -15.32 -5.77 1.25
N VAL A 91 -15.65 -4.78 2.08
CA VAL A 91 -14.72 -3.73 2.49
C VAL A 91 -13.73 -4.22 3.55
N LEU A 92 -12.48 -3.79 3.42
CA LEU A 92 -11.47 -3.98 4.46
C LEU A 92 -11.65 -2.92 5.54
N PRO A 93 -11.70 -3.27 6.83
CA PRO A 93 -11.64 -2.29 7.91
C PRO A 93 -10.35 -1.46 7.78
N LEU A 94 -10.49 -0.13 7.81
CA LEU A 94 -9.37 0.79 7.70
C LEU A 94 -9.61 1.93 8.69
N SER A 95 -8.71 2.05 9.66
CA SER A 95 -8.82 3.08 10.70
C SER A 95 -8.35 4.44 10.19
N HIS A 96 -8.69 5.50 10.93
CA HIS A 96 -8.16 6.84 10.64
C HIS A 96 -6.63 6.89 10.70
N GLU A 97 -6.04 6.17 11.66
CA GLU A 97 -4.58 6.04 11.76
C GLU A 97 -3.98 5.31 10.53
N GLY A 98 -4.64 4.25 10.06
CA GLY A 98 -4.27 3.56 8.83
C GLY A 98 -4.34 4.46 7.60
N LEU A 99 -5.40 5.26 7.46
CA LEU A 99 -5.53 6.27 6.38
C LEU A 99 -4.35 7.24 6.40
N LEU A 100 -4.10 7.88 7.54
CA LEU A 100 -3.00 8.83 7.71
C LEU A 100 -1.63 8.18 7.48
N GLY A 101 -1.45 6.93 7.93
CA GLY A 101 -0.22 6.17 7.71
C GLY A 101 0.04 5.90 6.23
N ILE A 102 -0.98 5.47 5.49
CA ILE A 102 -0.85 5.20 4.04
C ILE A 102 -0.58 6.51 3.28
N GLU A 103 -1.31 7.58 3.57
CA GLU A 103 -1.03 8.90 3.01
C GLU A 103 0.39 9.37 3.36
N GLY A 104 0.80 9.18 4.62
CA GLY A 104 2.12 9.53 5.09
C GLY A 104 3.25 8.82 4.33
N LEU A 105 3.06 7.54 3.98
CA LEU A 105 4.00 6.76 3.16
C LEU A 105 4.01 7.19 1.69
N LEU A 106 2.86 7.60 1.14
CA LEU A 106 2.73 8.07 -0.24
C LEU A 106 3.39 9.44 -0.44
N GLN A 107 3.27 10.34 0.54
CA GLN A 107 3.78 11.71 0.46
C GLN A 107 5.27 11.85 0.82
N ARG A 108 5.91 10.79 1.33
CA ARG A 108 7.34 10.79 1.71
C ARG A 108 8.24 10.11 0.68
N PRO A 109 9.50 10.55 0.53
CA PRO A 109 10.54 9.77 -0.15
C PRO A 109 10.72 8.38 0.47
N LEU A 110 11.19 7.39 -0.31
CA LEU A 110 11.42 6.03 0.18
C LEU A 110 12.39 5.97 1.37
N ALA A 111 13.45 6.79 1.33
CA ALA A 111 14.45 6.86 2.40
C ALA A 111 13.87 7.34 3.74
N GLU A 112 12.74 8.05 3.72
CA GLU A 112 12.06 8.61 4.89
C GLU A 112 10.83 7.77 5.29
N ALA A 113 10.66 6.58 4.72
CA ALA A 113 9.48 5.75 5.00
C ALA A 113 9.36 5.35 6.48
N GLY A 114 10.49 5.16 7.17
CA GLY A 114 10.52 4.88 8.61
C GLY A 114 9.95 6.03 9.47
N ASP A 115 10.11 7.27 9.01
CA ASP A 115 9.67 8.47 9.72
C ASP A 115 8.16 8.72 9.61
N ALA A 116 7.45 7.89 8.83
CA ALA A 116 5.99 7.90 8.80
C ALA A 116 5.38 7.46 10.15
N GLY A 117 6.16 6.81 11.02
CA GLY A 117 5.75 6.55 12.41
C GLY A 117 4.54 5.61 12.56
N LEU A 118 4.32 4.70 11.61
CA LEU A 118 3.19 3.78 11.63
C LEU A 118 3.22 2.90 12.88
N SER A 119 2.08 2.78 13.56
CA SER A 119 1.87 1.68 14.50
C SER A 119 1.81 0.34 13.77
N GLU A 120 1.97 -0.76 14.52
CA GLU A 120 1.80 -2.11 13.98
C GLU A 120 0.41 -2.36 13.39
N ARG A 121 -0.61 -1.70 13.95
CA ARG A 121 -1.97 -1.78 13.43
C ARG A 121 -2.07 -1.09 12.08
N ALA A 122 -1.61 0.16 11.99
CA ALA A 122 -1.62 0.93 10.75
C ALA A 122 -0.80 0.23 9.65
N ALA A 123 0.35 -0.36 10.01
CA ALA A 123 1.18 -1.13 9.07
C ALA A 123 0.45 -2.37 8.52
N ARG A 124 -0.28 -3.12 9.37
CA ARG A 124 -1.11 -4.25 8.92
C ARG A 124 -2.28 -3.81 8.06
N GLU A 125 -2.95 -2.72 8.41
CA GLU A 125 -4.03 -2.14 7.60
C GLU A 125 -3.52 -1.71 6.22
N ALA A 126 -2.36 -1.04 6.15
CA ALA A 126 -1.70 -0.67 4.91
C ALA A 126 -1.34 -1.90 4.04
N LEU A 127 -0.79 -2.95 4.65
CA LEU A 127 -0.52 -4.21 3.94
C LEU A 127 -1.80 -4.85 3.39
N GLY A 128 -2.91 -4.78 4.14
CA GLY A 128 -4.23 -5.24 3.70
C GLY A 128 -4.73 -4.48 2.48
N VAL A 129 -4.65 -3.14 2.51
CA VAL A 129 -4.98 -2.26 1.37
C VAL A 129 -4.15 -2.62 0.14
N ILE A 130 -2.82 -2.73 0.30
CA ILE A 130 -1.90 -3.11 -0.78
C ILE A 130 -2.32 -4.47 -1.36
N THR A 131 -2.43 -5.50 -0.52
CA THR A 131 -2.72 -6.86 -0.96
C THR A 131 -4.04 -6.95 -1.71
N ALA A 132 -5.10 -6.33 -1.19
CA ALA A 132 -6.40 -6.34 -1.84
C ALA A 132 -6.41 -5.52 -3.14
N SER A 133 -5.62 -4.44 -3.24
CA SER A 133 -5.46 -3.68 -4.48
C SER A 133 -4.79 -4.53 -5.57
N TYR A 134 -3.71 -5.22 -5.23
CA TYR A 134 -3.03 -6.14 -6.15
C TYR A 134 -3.92 -7.31 -6.57
N GLU A 135 -4.68 -7.89 -5.63
CA GLU A 135 -5.61 -8.99 -5.94
C GLU A 135 -6.74 -8.53 -6.86
N PHE A 136 -7.34 -7.39 -6.59
CA PHE A 136 -8.47 -6.88 -7.37
C PHE A 136 -8.04 -6.37 -8.76
N HIS A 137 -6.98 -5.57 -8.85
CA HIS A 137 -6.56 -4.93 -10.11
C HIS A 137 -5.58 -5.78 -10.92
N GLY A 138 -4.72 -6.56 -10.25
CA GLY A 138 -3.77 -7.46 -10.91
C GLY A 138 -4.29 -8.89 -11.09
N GLY A 139 -5.34 -9.30 -10.36
CA GLY A 139 -5.80 -10.69 -10.41
C GLY A 139 -4.74 -11.67 -9.92
N PHE A 140 -3.86 -11.25 -9.00
CA PHE A 140 -2.89 -12.12 -8.35
C PHE A 140 -2.67 -11.74 -6.89
N ARG A 141 -2.29 -12.72 -6.08
CA ARG A 141 -1.97 -12.52 -4.66
C ARG A 141 -0.47 -12.37 -4.48
N LEU A 142 -0.06 -11.35 -3.73
CA LEU A 142 1.31 -11.22 -3.26
C LEU A 142 1.64 -12.37 -2.31
N ARG A 143 2.82 -12.95 -2.49
CA ARG A 143 3.37 -13.97 -1.59
C ARG A 143 4.80 -13.58 -1.29
N THR A 144 5.14 -13.51 -0.01
CA THR A 144 6.53 -13.38 0.43
C THR A 144 7.12 -14.76 0.65
N LEU A 145 8.39 -14.94 0.29
CA LEU A 145 9.13 -16.19 0.49
C LEU A 145 9.11 -16.63 1.96
N ALA A 146 9.23 -15.69 2.89
CA ALA A 146 9.21 -15.95 4.33
C ALA A 146 7.85 -16.47 4.86
N LEU A 147 6.75 -16.25 4.13
CA LEU A 147 5.40 -16.72 4.50
C LEU A 147 4.94 -17.92 3.65
N SER A 148 5.83 -18.50 2.85
CA SER A 148 5.55 -19.62 1.93
C SER A 148 6.17 -20.95 2.38
N ALA A 149 6.70 -21.01 3.60
CA ALA A 149 7.29 -22.20 4.23
C ALA A 149 6.33 -22.84 5.25
#